data_AF-A0A7R9P9I2-F1
#
_entry.id   AF-A0A7R9P9I2-F1
#
_cell.length_a   1.000
_cell.length_b   1.000
_cell.length_c   1.000
_cell.angle_alpha   90.00
_cell.angle_beta   90.00
_cell.angle_gamma   90.00
#
_symmetry.space_group_name_H-M   'P 1'
#
loop_
_entity.id
_entity.type
_entity.pdbx_description
1 polymer ?
#
loop_
_entity_poly.entity_id
_entity_poly.type
_entity_poly.pdbx_seq_one_letter_code
_entity_poly.pdbx_strand_id
1 'polypeptide(L)'
;MRIIDTWPNTYTFTKAIAESIIRKTATDLPIAIVRPSQVSPSLKEPVCGWINNVYGPNGAGIGAFAGLIRTGVIHAETELNFIPVDMVANCIIAAAFGATTSKQILSPGPWKSRAWYNSTSSIFPSWWACAEDYHRKSKTDLCSDDW
;
A
#
# COMPACT_ATOMS: atom_id res chain seq x y z
N MET A 1 9.43 24.56 6.53
CA MET A 1 8.85 23.44 7.29
C MET A 1 8.31 22.42 6.28
N ARG A 2 9.09 21.39 5.92
CA ARG A 2 8.67 20.35 4.95
C ARG A 2 7.86 19.28 5.69
N ILE A 3 6.53 19.35 5.58
CA ILE A 3 5.59 18.43 6.26
C ILE A 3 5.68 16.99 5.70
N ILE A 4 6.23 16.83 4.49
CA ILE A 4 6.25 15.57 3.75
C ILE A 4 7.56 14.79 3.99
N ASP A 5 8.57 15.33 4.68
CA ASP A 5 9.89 14.68 4.79
C ASP A 5 9.89 13.31 5.49
N THR A 6 8.89 13.04 6.33
CA THR A 6 8.75 11.75 7.03
C THR A 6 8.00 10.69 6.23
N TRP A 7 7.40 11.08 5.10
CA TRP A 7 6.55 10.21 4.27
C TRP A 7 7.19 10.05 2.88
N PRO A 8 7.23 8.84 2.31
CA PRO A 8 7.87 8.62 1.02
C PRO A 8 7.22 9.45 -0.08
N ASN A 9 5.89 9.63 0.00
CA ASN A 9 5.11 10.43 -0.94
C ASN A 9 3.87 11.08 -0.32
N THR A 10 3.26 11.96 -1.10
CA THR A 10 1.99 12.62 -0.75
C THR A 10 0.83 11.64 -0.62
N TYR A 11 0.86 10.50 -1.32
CA TYR A 11 -0.17 9.47 -1.21
C TYR A 11 -0.21 8.83 0.18
N THR A 12 0.93 8.37 0.69
CA THR A 12 1.03 7.76 2.03
C THR A 12 0.69 8.78 3.12
N PHE A 13 1.12 10.03 2.97
CA PHE A 13 0.76 11.12 3.87
C PHE A 13 -0.76 11.36 3.93
N THR A 14 -1.42 11.49 2.77
CA THR A 14 -2.87 11.73 2.71
C THR A 14 -3.67 10.54 3.25
N LYS A 15 -3.24 9.30 2.99
CA LYS A 15 -3.86 8.10 3.58
C LYS A 15 -3.71 8.06 5.10
N ALA A 16 -2.54 8.40 5.63
CA ALA A 16 -2.31 8.47 7.08
C ALA A 16 -3.18 9.54 7.76
N ILE A 17 -3.36 10.69 7.12
CA ILE A 17 -4.30 11.73 7.60
C ILE A 17 -5.73 11.21 7.59
N ALA A 18 -6.17 10.59 6.49
CA ALA A 18 -7.52 10.05 6.37
C ALA A 18 -7.83 9.04 7.49
N GLU A 19 -6.90 8.12 7.77
CA GLU A 19 -7.03 7.19 8.90
C GLU A 19 -7.12 7.93 10.25
N SER A 20 -6.32 8.98 10.46
CA SER A 20 -6.35 9.79 11.68
C SER A 20 -7.68 10.52 11.86
N ILE A 21 -8.27 11.02 10.76
CA ILE A 21 -9.59 11.67 10.78
C ILE A 21 -10.67 10.64 11.12
N ILE A 22 -10.69 9.50 10.43
CA ILE A 22 -11.66 8.42 10.67
C ILE A 22 -11.60 7.93 12.13
N ARG A 23 -10.39 7.84 12.70
CA ARG A 23 -10.20 7.50 14.12
C ARG A 23 -10.87 8.48 15.08
N LYS A 24 -10.93 9.77 14.71
CA LYS A 24 -11.48 10.84 15.55
C LYS A 24 -12.99 11.02 15.36
N THR A 25 -13.48 10.89 14.13
CA THR A 25 -14.87 11.25 13.80
C THR A 25 -15.83 10.07 13.87
N ALA A 26 -15.35 8.84 13.67
CA ALA A 26 -16.24 7.72 13.42
C ALA A 26 -16.37 6.81 14.66
N THR A 27 -17.09 7.32 15.65
CA THR A 27 -17.36 6.65 16.94
C THR A 27 -18.60 5.76 16.91
N ASP A 28 -19.52 6.02 15.99
CA ASP A 28 -20.87 5.45 15.91
C ASP A 28 -21.10 4.57 14.67
N LEU A 29 -20.10 4.45 13.80
CA LEU A 29 -20.17 3.68 12.55
C LEU A 29 -19.37 2.36 12.61
N PRO A 30 -19.89 1.25 12.06
CA PRO A 30 -19.14 0.01 11.88
C PRO A 30 -18.05 0.20 10.82
N ILE A 31 -16.80 0.40 11.25
CA ILE A 31 -15.67 0.69 10.36
C ILE A 31 -14.57 -0.36 10.52
N ALA A 32 -14.11 -0.87 9.38
CA ALA A 32 -12.87 -1.62 9.25
C ALA A 32 -11.89 -0.83 8.38
N ILE A 33 -10.63 -0.80 8.78
CA ILE A 33 -9.53 -0.26 7.97
C ILE A 33 -8.71 -1.45 7.47
N VAL A 34 -8.65 -1.59 6.15
CA VAL A 34 -7.85 -2.61 5.46
C VAL A 34 -6.60 -1.94 4.90
N ARG A 35 -5.43 -2.51 5.20
CA ARG A 35 -4.14 -2.03 4.68
C ARG A 35 -3.52 -3.10 3.77
N PRO A 36 -3.74 -3.02 2.45
CA PRO A 36 -3.07 -3.91 1.51
C PRO A 36 -1.64 -3.43 1.24
N SER A 37 -0.77 -4.37 0.89
CA SER A 37 0.55 -4.09 0.30
C SER A 37 0.42 -3.85 -1.21
N GLN A 38 1.53 -3.89 -1.95
CA GLN A 38 1.49 -3.65 -3.39
C GLN A 38 0.65 -4.74 -4.06
N VAL A 39 -0.42 -4.34 -4.73
CA VAL A 39 -1.36 -5.29 -5.32
C VAL A 39 -0.78 -5.85 -6.62
N SER A 40 -0.61 -7.16 -6.67
CA SER A 40 -0.18 -7.92 -7.84
C SER A 40 -1.37 -8.43 -8.66
N PRO A 41 -1.14 -8.98 -9.87
CA PRO A 41 -2.18 -9.68 -10.62
C PRO A 41 -2.90 -10.74 -9.78
N SER A 42 -4.11 -11.09 -10.20
CA SER A 42 -4.92 -12.13 -9.54
C SER A 42 -4.22 -13.48 -9.57
N LEU A 43 -4.30 -14.18 -8.44
CA LEU A 43 -3.79 -15.54 -8.34
C LEU A 43 -4.76 -16.53 -9.02
N LYS A 44 -6.06 -16.37 -8.79
CA LYS A 44 -7.08 -17.31 -9.30
C LYS A 44 -8.29 -16.62 -9.94
N GLU A 45 -8.87 -15.61 -9.30
CA GLU A 45 -10.12 -14.98 -9.73
C GLU A 45 -9.92 -13.50 -10.08
N PRO A 46 -10.60 -12.94 -11.10
CA PRO A 46 -11.58 -13.54 -12.01
C PRO A 46 -10.96 -14.43 -13.11
N VAL A 47 -9.70 -14.19 -13.48
CA VAL A 47 -8.87 -15.04 -14.34
C VAL A 47 -7.45 -15.00 -13.78
N CYS A 48 -6.70 -16.10 -13.78
CA CYS A 48 -5.31 -16.10 -13.32
C CYS A 48 -4.45 -15.11 -14.13
N GLY A 49 -3.66 -14.29 -13.44
CA GLY A 49 -2.80 -13.27 -14.07
C GLY A 49 -3.56 -12.05 -14.59
N TRP A 50 -4.85 -11.93 -14.32
CA TRP A 50 -5.61 -10.75 -14.68
C TRP A 50 -5.11 -9.53 -13.91
N ILE A 51 -5.01 -8.41 -14.63
CA ILE A 51 -4.57 -7.15 -14.09
C ILE A 51 -5.34 -6.01 -14.75
N ASN A 52 -5.84 -5.08 -13.95
CA ASN A 52 -6.51 -3.89 -14.46
C ASN A 52 -5.54 -2.77 -14.83
N ASN A 53 -4.31 -2.84 -14.32
CA ASN A 53 -3.38 -1.74 -14.34
C ASN A 53 -1.92 -2.19 -14.43
N VAL A 54 -1.26 -1.80 -15.53
CA VAL A 54 0.18 -2.05 -15.78
C VAL A 54 1.09 -0.91 -15.30
N TYR A 55 0.60 0.04 -14.51
CA TYR A 55 1.44 1.12 -13.99
C TYR A 55 2.41 0.61 -12.91
N GLY A 56 3.62 1.15 -12.92
CA GLY A 56 4.60 0.93 -11.86
C GLY A 56 5.21 -0.47 -11.83
N PRO A 57 5.25 -1.14 -10.66
CA PRO A 57 5.95 -2.41 -10.51
C PRO A 57 5.32 -3.53 -11.33
N ASN A 58 4.01 -3.48 -11.56
CA ASN A 58 3.34 -4.48 -12.39
C ASN A 58 3.76 -4.36 -13.87
N GLY A 59 3.88 -3.13 -14.40
CA GLY A 59 4.41 -2.89 -15.74
C GLY A 59 5.90 -3.21 -15.86
N ALA A 60 6.68 -2.87 -14.84
CA ALA A 60 8.09 -3.24 -14.77
C ALA A 60 8.27 -4.77 -14.78
N GLY A 61 7.44 -5.49 -14.01
CA GLY A 61 7.39 -6.94 -14.02
C GLY A 61 7.05 -7.50 -15.40
N ILE A 62 5.98 -7.02 -16.03
CA ILE A 62 5.59 -7.44 -17.39
C ILE A 62 6.70 -7.16 -18.40
N GLY A 63 7.33 -5.98 -18.35
CA GLY A 63 8.44 -5.62 -19.22
C GLY A 63 9.66 -6.49 -19.01
N ALA A 64 9.96 -6.89 -17.77
CA ALA A 64 11.03 -7.83 -17.47
C ALA A 64 10.73 -9.24 -18.01
N PHE A 65 9.50 -9.75 -17.79
CA PHE A 65 9.06 -11.05 -18.31
C PHE A 65 9.01 -11.09 -19.84
N ALA A 66 8.64 -9.98 -20.49
CA ALA A 66 8.69 -9.83 -21.95
C ALA A 66 10.12 -9.65 -22.50
N GLY A 67 11.12 -9.50 -21.64
CA GLY A 67 12.51 -9.26 -22.02
C GLY A 67 12.81 -7.83 -22.48
N LEU A 68 11.85 -6.91 -22.39
CA LEU A 68 12.00 -5.50 -22.74
C LEU A 68 12.82 -4.74 -21.69
N ILE A 69 12.65 -5.09 -20.41
CA ILE A 69 13.44 -4.55 -19.31
C ILE A 69 14.50 -5.59 -18.93
N ARG A 70 15.76 -5.26 -19.19
CA ARG A 70 16.90 -6.17 -18.97
C ARG A 70 17.62 -5.90 -17.64
N THR A 71 17.52 -4.68 -17.12
CA THR A 71 18.16 -4.25 -15.88
C THR A 71 17.22 -3.34 -15.10
N GLY A 72 17.26 -3.45 -13.77
CA GLY A 72 16.55 -2.56 -12.86
C GLY A 72 17.43 -2.28 -11.65
N VAL A 73 17.42 -1.04 -11.17
CA VAL A 73 18.14 -0.65 -9.95
C VAL A 73 17.22 -0.92 -8.77
N ILE A 74 17.55 -1.95 -7.99
CA ILE A 74 16.83 -2.31 -6.76
C ILE A 74 17.87 -2.41 -5.65
N HIS A 75 17.65 -1.71 -4.53
CA HIS A 75 18.50 -1.87 -3.36
C HIS A 75 18.22 -3.23 -2.72
N ALA A 76 19.27 -3.99 -2.40
CA ALA A 76 19.16 -5.36 -1.88
C ALA A 76 18.41 -5.46 -0.53
N GLU A 77 18.33 -4.35 0.21
CA GLU A 77 17.60 -4.25 1.48
C GLU A 77 16.10 -3.94 1.29
N THR A 78 15.64 -3.82 0.05
CA THR A 78 14.23 -3.49 -0.24
C THR A 78 13.37 -4.74 -0.11
N GLU A 79 12.59 -4.85 0.96
CA GLU A 79 11.57 -5.87 1.08
C GLU A 79 10.49 -5.67 0.01
N LEU A 80 10.12 -6.71 -0.71
CA LEU A 80 9.12 -6.63 -1.79
C LEU A 80 7.85 -7.34 -1.36
N ASN A 81 6.90 -6.57 -0.83
CA ASN A 81 5.63 -7.11 -0.35
C ASN A 81 4.55 -6.99 -1.42
N PHE A 82 4.22 -8.12 -2.06
CA PHE A 82 3.09 -8.22 -2.98
C PHE A 82 1.94 -9.04 -2.41
N ILE A 83 0.73 -8.62 -2.72
CA ILE A 83 -0.48 -9.37 -2.43
C ILE A 83 -1.37 -9.48 -3.68
N PRO A 84 -1.87 -10.67 -4.04
CA PRO A 84 -2.80 -10.84 -5.14
C PRO A 84 -4.10 -10.05 -4.95
N VAL A 85 -4.61 -9.47 -6.04
CA VAL A 85 -5.84 -8.65 -6.00
C VAL A 85 -7.07 -9.42 -5.51
N ASP A 86 -7.17 -10.72 -5.80
CA ASP A 86 -8.24 -11.60 -5.34
C ASP A 86 -8.21 -11.81 -3.82
N MET A 87 -7.03 -11.95 -3.23
CA MET A 87 -6.89 -12.02 -1.78
C MET A 87 -7.28 -10.70 -1.11
N VAL A 88 -6.91 -9.56 -1.68
CA VAL A 88 -7.29 -8.24 -1.16
C VAL A 88 -8.80 -8.05 -1.24
N ALA A 89 -9.43 -8.41 -2.36
CA ALA A 89 -10.87 -8.32 -2.54
C ALA A 89 -11.62 -9.16 -1.50
N ASN A 90 -11.20 -10.42 -1.32
CA ASN A 90 -11.77 -11.32 -0.32
C ASN A 90 -11.57 -10.80 1.11
N CYS A 91 -10.40 -10.21 1.40
CA CYS A 91 -10.13 -9.59 2.70
C CYS A 91 -11.06 -8.39 2.96
N ILE A 92 -11.29 -7.52 1.98
CA ILE A 92 -12.20 -6.38 2.11
C ILE A 92 -13.64 -6.86 2.39
N ILE A 93 -14.11 -7.87 1.67
CA ILE A 93 -15.46 -8.44 1.86
C ILE A 93 -15.58 -9.05 3.26
N ALA A 94 -14.59 -9.84 3.69
CA ALA A 94 -14.56 -10.44 5.02
C ALA A 94 -14.48 -9.37 6.13
N ALA A 95 -13.70 -8.31 5.92
CA ALA A 95 -13.57 -7.19 6.85
C ALA A 95 -14.87 -6.40 6.98
N ALA A 96 -15.57 -6.16 5.86
CA ALA A 96 -16.87 -5.51 5.86
C ALA A 96 -17.92 -6.34 6.63
N PHE A 97 -17.96 -7.65 6.37
CA PHE A 97 -18.85 -8.57 7.10
C PHE A 97 -18.51 -8.65 8.60
N GLY A 98 -17.23 -8.70 8.94
CA GLY A 98 -16.76 -8.67 10.33
C GLY A 98 -17.12 -7.36 11.03
N ALA A 99 -16.98 -6.22 10.36
CA ALA A 99 -17.35 -4.92 10.88
C ALA A 99 -18.86 -4.77 11.11
N THR A 100 -19.72 -5.36 10.28
CA THR A 100 -21.17 -5.27 10.48
C THR A 100 -21.69 -6.28 11.51
N THR A 101 -21.07 -7.46 11.60
CA THR A 101 -21.57 -8.57 12.43
C THR A 101 -21.00 -8.58 13.85
N SER A 102 -19.82 -8.00 14.07
CA SER A 102 -19.18 -8.00 15.38
C SER A 102 -19.90 -7.06 16.38
N LYS A 103 -20.51 -7.65 17.42
CA LYS A 103 -21.11 -6.93 18.56
C LYS A 103 -20.11 -6.12 19.41
N GLN A 104 -18.81 -6.18 19.10
CA GLN A 104 -17.75 -5.41 19.78
C GLN A 104 -17.89 -3.89 19.60
N ILE A 105 -18.72 -3.45 18.66
CA ILE A 105 -18.99 -2.03 18.34
C ILE A 105 -19.88 -1.36 19.40
N LEU A 106 -20.67 -2.12 20.14
CA LEU A 106 -21.59 -1.60 21.16
C LEU A 106 -20.98 -1.51 22.57
N SER A 107 -19.75 -2.01 22.78
CA SER A 107 -19.09 -1.81 24.07
C SER A 107 -18.29 -0.49 24.04
N PRO A 108 -18.57 0.47 24.93
CA PRO A 108 -17.75 1.66 25.09
C PRO A 108 -16.42 1.24 25.75
N GLY A 109 -15.55 0.63 24.98
CA GLY A 109 -14.21 0.19 25.38
C GLY A 109 -13.12 0.98 24.65
N PRO A 110 -11.91 1.08 25.20
CA PRO A 110 -10.80 1.77 24.55
C PRO A 110 -10.54 1.18 23.16
N TRP A 111 -10.26 2.05 22.19
CA TRP A 111 -10.08 1.83 20.73
C TRP A 111 -9.15 0.68 20.29
N LYS A 112 -8.50 -0.02 21.22
CA LYS A 112 -7.68 -1.20 20.99
C LYS A 112 -8.48 -2.42 20.49
N SER A 113 -9.80 -2.39 20.58
CA SER A 113 -10.70 -3.52 20.22
C SER A 113 -11.39 -3.40 18.85
N ARG A 114 -11.12 -2.36 18.05
CA ARG A 114 -11.65 -2.29 16.66
C ARG A 114 -10.78 -3.10 15.70
N ALA A 115 -11.41 -3.92 14.85
CA ALA A 115 -10.72 -4.88 13.99
C ALA A 115 -9.89 -4.18 12.90
N TRP A 116 -8.56 -4.34 13.01
CA TRP A 116 -7.61 -3.97 11.97
C TRP A 116 -7.33 -5.20 11.12
N TYR A 117 -7.80 -5.20 9.87
CA TYR A 117 -7.49 -6.27 8.93
C TYR A 117 -6.22 -5.88 8.18
N ASN A 118 -5.09 -6.24 8.78
CA ASN A 118 -3.80 -6.03 8.17
C ASN A 118 -3.47 -7.23 7.27
N SER A 119 -3.32 -7.00 5.97
CA SER A 119 -2.95 -8.07 5.03
C SER A 119 -1.43 -8.18 4.81
N THR A 120 -0.62 -7.30 5.41
CA THR A 120 0.86 -7.38 5.42
C THR A 120 1.45 -6.50 6.52
N SER A 121 2.53 -6.93 7.17
CA SER A 121 3.13 -6.35 8.38
C SER A 121 3.64 -4.90 8.32
N SER A 122 3.66 -4.24 7.16
CA SER A 122 4.57 -3.08 6.97
C SER A 122 3.81 -1.80 6.62
N ILE A 123 4.09 -0.75 7.40
CA ILE A 123 3.60 0.63 7.23
C ILE A 123 4.22 1.31 5.99
N PHE A 124 5.19 0.65 5.35
CA PHE A 124 5.95 1.18 4.23
C PHE A 124 5.67 0.40 2.93
N PRO A 125 5.20 1.07 1.86
CA PRO A 125 5.34 0.55 0.50
C PRO A 125 6.81 0.70 0.10
N SER A 126 7.64 -0.21 0.61
CA SER A 126 9.12 -0.24 0.50
C SER A 126 9.64 -0.10 -0.93
N TRP A 127 8.98 -0.71 -1.91
CA TRP A 127 9.43 -0.66 -3.31
C TRP A 127 9.18 0.70 -3.98
N TRP A 128 7.99 1.29 -3.80
CA TRP A 128 7.69 2.61 -4.37
C TRP A 128 8.48 3.72 -3.70
N ALA A 129 8.64 3.63 -2.38
CA ALA A 129 9.52 4.53 -1.63
C ALA A 129 10.96 4.45 -2.14
N CYS A 130 11.48 3.24 -2.36
CA CYS A 130 12.81 3.02 -2.95
C CYS A 130 12.95 3.61 -4.36
N ALA A 131 11.95 3.41 -5.24
CA ALA A 131 11.97 3.96 -6.60
C ALA A 131 11.86 5.49 -6.61
N GLU A 132 11.03 6.07 -5.73
CA GLU A 132 10.91 7.51 -5.56
C GLU A 132 12.16 8.13 -4.93
N ASP A 133 12.78 7.46 -3.97
CA ASP A 133 14.06 7.89 -3.37
C ASP A 133 15.19 7.84 -4.38
N TYR A 134 15.24 6.82 -5.25
CA TYR A 134 16.19 6.80 -6.37
C TYR A 134 15.97 7.97 -7.33
N HIS A 135 14.72 8.24 -7.73
CA HIS A 135 14.40 9.41 -8.57
C HIS A 135 14.68 10.75 -7.88
N ARG A 136 14.52 10.83 -6.56
CA ARG A 136 14.84 12.03 -5.77
C ARG A 136 16.35 12.24 -5.73
N LYS A 137 17.12 11.20 -5.44
CA LYS A 137 18.58 11.21 -5.43
C LYS A 137 19.16 11.52 -6.80
N SER A 138 18.65 10.88 -7.86
CA SER A 138 19.10 11.17 -9.24
C SER A 138 18.84 12.62 -9.65
N LYS A 139 17.77 13.26 -9.15
CA LYS A 139 17.49 14.69 -9.42
C LYS A 139 18.36 15.64 -8.59
N THR A 140 18.76 15.26 -7.38
CA THR A 140 19.73 16.05 -6.60
C THR A 140 21.14 15.89 -7.13
N ASP A 141 21.50 14.71 -7.63
CA ASP A 141 22.83 14.41 -8.18
C ASP A 141 23.06 15.09 -9.54
N LEU A 142 21.99 15.25 -10.36
CA LEU A 142 22.02 16.06 -11.58
C LEU A 142 22.14 17.58 -11.34
N CYS A 143 22.00 18.03 -10.09
CA CYS A 143 22.18 19.43 -9.70
C CYS A 143 23.54 19.67 -9.00
N SER A 144 24.33 18.62 -8.77
CA SER A 144 25.67 18.71 -8.17
C SER A 144 26.81 18.51 -9.17
N ASP A 145 26.49 18.20 -10.43
CA ASP A 145 27.47 18.03 -11.52
C ASP A 145 27.35 19.14 -12.57
N ASP A 146 27.45 20.40 -12.14
CA ASP A 146 27.82 21.55 -12.97
C ASP A 146 28.69 22.49 -12.08
N TRP A 147 29.84 22.92 -12.63
CA TRP A 147 30.94 23.71 -12.01
C TRP A 147 30.58 24.71 -10.90
#